data_AF-A0A7L3PQ48-F1
#
_entry.id   AF-A0A7L3PQ48-F1
#
_cell.length_a   1.000
_cell.length_b   1.000
_cell.length_c   1.000
_cell.angle_alpha   90.00
_cell.angle_beta   90.00
_cell.angle_gamma   90.00
#
_symmetry.space_group_name_H-M   'P 1'
#
loop_
_entity.id
_entity.type
_entity.pdbx_description
1 polymer ?
#
loop_
_entity_poly.entity_id
_entity_poly.type
_entity_poly.pdbx_seq_one_letter_code
_entity_poly.pdbx_strand_id
1 'polypeptide(L)'
;ASSFSKPKVLTATSTLKFIPEELAVFCRDFRLLRFHFPEHGLAPQAFRVANAIAQAREAAALEGCDGWSCPAETPSEEEEDGEEEEDDDEEGSGATLLFESLRDWEQELERLGAAGWRVSAVNERFDMAPSLPRYLWVPSGLLDHDLKRTFAHFQERRVARLCWHHPGGGHLLRAAAFHPASEPGSEDVRWVWGVPRGRMGHREGGRRGWERGRPSPSPPRPPEPSDRDLNCLLASLVQLLGDPQARTLPGFQSLVQREWVAAGHPFPSRLGLLRRDPREECPVFLLFLDCTWQLLRQFPAHFGFTESFLLALHDSSFSPFFSTFRFSCQRRRGQGG
;
A
#
# COMPACT_ATOMS: atom_id res chain seq x y z
N ALA A 1 25.21 -31.09 -30.68
CA ALA A 1 25.84 -30.11 -29.78
C ALA A 1 24.92 -28.91 -29.69
N SER A 2 24.16 -28.78 -28.60
CA SER A 2 23.25 -27.64 -28.41
C SER A 2 24.09 -26.39 -28.16
N SER A 3 24.14 -25.48 -29.13
CA SER A 3 24.75 -24.17 -28.93
C SER A 3 23.86 -23.39 -27.97
N PHE A 4 24.22 -23.38 -26.69
CA PHE A 4 23.67 -22.45 -25.71
C PHE A 4 24.04 -21.02 -26.12
N SER A 5 23.22 -20.43 -27.00
CA SER A 5 23.23 -18.99 -27.19
C SER A 5 22.77 -18.36 -25.88
N LYS A 6 23.52 -17.35 -25.39
CA LYS A 6 23.13 -16.66 -24.16
C LYS A 6 21.74 -16.05 -24.35
N PRO A 7 20.80 -16.23 -23.42
CA PRO A 7 19.47 -15.65 -23.52
C PRO A 7 19.60 -14.13 -23.65
N LYS A 8 18.96 -13.56 -24.67
CA LYS A 8 18.95 -12.12 -24.94
C LYS A 8 17.65 -11.52 -24.41
N VAL A 9 17.76 -10.52 -23.54
CA VAL A 9 16.58 -9.77 -23.07
C VAL A 9 16.00 -8.99 -24.25
N LEU A 10 14.71 -9.21 -24.51
CA LEU A 10 13.97 -8.51 -25.56
C LEU A 10 13.33 -7.24 -24.99
N THR A 11 13.54 -6.12 -25.67
CA THR A 11 12.91 -4.82 -25.38
C THR A 11 12.10 -4.36 -26.59
N ALA A 12 11.18 -3.38 -26.43
CA ALA A 12 10.41 -2.85 -27.56
C ALA A 12 11.27 -2.24 -28.69
N THR A 13 12.50 -1.82 -28.35
CA THR A 13 13.48 -1.27 -29.30
C THR A 13 14.45 -2.33 -29.84
N SER A 14 14.38 -3.56 -29.35
CA SER A 14 15.28 -4.63 -29.78
C SER A 14 14.94 -5.11 -31.19
N THR A 15 15.88 -4.99 -32.11
CA THR A 15 15.79 -5.64 -33.41
C THR A 15 16.30 -7.08 -33.31
N LEU A 16 15.37 -8.04 -33.39
CA LEU A 16 15.71 -9.46 -33.50
C LEU A 16 16.35 -9.71 -34.87
N LYS A 17 17.63 -10.11 -34.88
CA LYS A 17 18.37 -10.42 -36.13
C LYS A 17 18.14 -11.85 -36.63
N PHE A 18 17.63 -12.71 -35.77
CA PHE A 18 17.37 -14.12 -36.02
C PHE A 18 15.98 -14.47 -35.51
N ILE A 19 15.36 -15.48 -36.12
CA ILE A 19 14.10 -16.03 -35.65
C ILE A 19 14.38 -16.71 -34.30
N PRO A 20 13.69 -16.31 -33.21
CA PRO A 20 13.86 -16.98 -31.94
C PRO A 20 13.28 -18.40 -32.04
N GLU A 21 14.07 -19.41 -31.68
CA GLU A 21 13.59 -20.79 -31.48
C GLU A 21 12.70 -20.90 -30.24
N GLU A 22 12.98 -20.06 -29.24
CA GLU A 22 12.29 -20.04 -27.97
C GLU A 22 12.05 -18.61 -27.46
N LEU A 23 10.87 -18.36 -26.92
CA LEU A 23 10.55 -17.16 -26.14
C LEU A 23 10.15 -17.56 -24.72
N ALA A 24 10.88 -17.05 -23.74
CA ALA A 24 10.59 -17.21 -22.32
C ALA A 24 10.03 -15.90 -21.74
N VAL A 25 8.82 -15.94 -21.20
CA VAL A 25 8.16 -14.82 -20.52
C VAL A 25 8.13 -15.10 -19.02
N PHE A 26 8.86 -14.30 -18.26
CA PHE A 26 8.86 -14.32 -16.80
C PHE A 26 7.72 -13.44 -16.29
N CYS A 27 6.70 -14.06 -15.73
CA CYS A 27 5.52 -13.40 -15.20
C CYS A 27 5.74 -12.99 -13.73
N ARG A 28 4.98 -11.99 -13.27
CA ARG A 28 5.08 -11.47 -11.89
C ARG A 28 4.43 -12.38 -10.85
N ASP A 29 3.58 -13.30 -11.30
CA ASP A 29 2.91 -14.34 -10.50
C ASP A 29 3.75 -15.64 -10.40
N PHE A 30 5.08 -15.51 -10.53
CA PHE A 30 6.05 -16.61 -10.47
C PHE A 30 5.95 -17.65 -11.60
N ARG A 31 5.10 -17.42 -12.61
CA ARG A 31 5.02 -18.32 -13.78
C ARG A 31 6.11 -18.00 -14.80
N LEU A 32 6.60 -19.06 -15.44
CA LEU A 32 7.47 -18.98 -16.61
C LEU A 32 6.72 -19.57 -17.82
N LEU A 33 6.32 -18.72 -18.76
CA LEU A 33 5.70 -19.17 -20.00
C LEU A 33 6.78 -19.36 -21.06
N ARG A 34 6.89 -20.57 -21.62
CA ARG A 34 7.87 -20.90 -22.67
C ARG A 34 7.15 -21.22 -23.96
N PHE A 35 7.43 -20.46 -25.01
CA PHE A 35 6.92 -20.65 -26.35
C PHE A 35 8.04 -21.18 -27.23
N HIS A 36 7.80 -22.28 -27.94
CA HIS A 36 8.76 -22.84 -28.90
C HIS A 36 8.25 -22.59 -30.32
N PHE A 37 9.15 -22.15 -31.19
CA PHE A 37 8.83 -21.85 -32.58
C PHE A 37 9.58 -22.84 -33.49
N PRO A 38 8.88 -23.80 -34.10
CA PRO A 38 9.51 -24.80 -34.97
C PRO A 38 10.06 -24.18 -36.26
N GLU A 39 11.19 -24.71 -36.75
CA GLU A 39 11.94 -24.21 -37.92
C GLU A 39 11.12 -24.16 -39.22
N HIS A 40 10.04 -24.95 -39.35
CA HIS A 40 9.37 -25.22 -40.62
C HIS A 40 8.00 -24.57 -40.84
N GLY A 41 7.61 -23.50 -40.13
CA GLY A 41 6.31 -22.89 -40.49
C GLY A 41 5.90 -21.55 -39.88
N LEU A 42 6.54 -21.06 -38.82
CA LEU A 42 6.01 -19.90 -38.07
C LEU A 42 7.05 -18.79 -37.86
N ALA A 43 8.17 -18.83 -38.57
CA ALA A 43 9.26 -17.86 -38.43
C ALA A 43 8.83 -16.37 -38.48
N PRO A 44 8.00 -15.91 -39.44
CA PRO A 44 7.51 -14.53 -39.46
C PRO A 44 6.50 -14.20 -38.36
N GLN A 45 5.86 -15.22 -37.77
CA GLN A 45 4.88 -15.05 -36.70
C GLN A 45 5.57 -15.01 -35.33
N ALA A 46 6.61 -15.81 -35.12
CA ALA A 46 7.47 -15.76 -33.93
C ALA A 46 8.03 -14.36 -33.69
N PHE A 47 8.52 -13.71 -34.76
CA PHE A 47 9.00 -12.33 -34.71
C PHE A 47 7.89 -11.35 -34.34
N ARG A 48 6.70 -11.48 -34.95
CA ARG A 48 5.55 -10.62 -34.67
C ARG A 48 5.07 -10.75 -33.23
N VAL A 49 4.93 -11.98 -32.73
CA VAL A 49 4.48 -12.25 -31.35
C VAL A 49 5.51 -11.73 -30.34
N ALA A 50 6.80 -12.02 -30.53
CA ALA A 50 7.85 -11.56 -29.62
C ALA A 50 7.91 -10.04 -29.55
N ASN A 51 7.88 -9.35 -30.71
CA ASN A 51 7.86 -7.88 -30.73
C ASN A 51 6.56 -7.30 -30.20
N ALA A 52 5.41 -7.90 -30.50
CA ALA A 52 4.12 -7.44 -29.97
C ALA A 52 4.08 -7.53 -28.43
N ILE A 53 4.56 -8.63 -27.84
CA ILE A 53 4.66 -8.78 -26.38
C ILE A 53 5.62 -7.74 -25.79
N ALA A 54 6.78 -7.52 -26.43
CA ALA A 54 7.74 -6.52 -25.97
C ALA A 54 7.19 -5.08 -26.05
N GLN A 55 6.47 -4.76 -27.13
CA GLN A 55 5.83 -3.46 -27.33
C GLN A 55 4.67 -3.25 -26.37
N ALA A 56 3.77 -4.22 -26.21
CA ALA A 56 2.65 -4.15 -25.27
C ALA A 56 3.13 -3.97 -23.83
N ARG A 57 4.21 -4.65 -23.45
CA ARG A 57 4.84 -4.49 -22.13
C ARG A 57 5.44 -3.08 -21.94
N GLU A 58 5.94 -2.45 -22.99
CA GLU A 58 6.50 -1.10 -22.92
C GLU A 58 5.40 -0.04 -22.91
N ALA A 59 4.34 -0.21 -23.71
CA ALA A 59 3.15 0.63 -23.72
C ALA A 59 2.46 0.65 -22.34
N ALA A 60 2.27 -0.52 -21.73
CA ALA A 60 1.70 -0.63 -20.38
C ALA A 60 2.52 0.11 -19.30
N ALA A 61 3.84 0.24 -19.48
CA ALA A 61 4.69 0.98 -18.55
C ALA A 61 4.59 2.51 -18.72
N LEU A 62 4.31 2.98 -19.93
CA LEU A 62 4.14 4.40 -20.26
C LEU A 62 2.73 4.92 -19.94
N GLU A 63 1.70 4.11 -20.19
CA GLU A 63 0.28 4.44 -19.91
C GLU A 63 -0.06 4.43 -18.42
N GLY A 64 0.77 3.78 -17.60
CA GLY A 64 0.71 3.88 -16.13
C GLY A 64 1.04 5.29 -15.61
N CYS A 65 1.48 6.22 -16.46
CA CYS A 65 1.79 7.58 -16.05
C CYS A 65 0.57 8.51 -16.09
N ASP A 66 -0.26 8.56 -17.14
CA ASP A 66 -1.39 9.54 -17.24
C ASP A 66 -2.49 9.21 -18.29
N GLY A 67 -2.65 7.97 -18.79
CA GLY A 67 -3.51 7.79 -19.98
C GLY A 67 -4.08 6.41 -20.25
N TRP A 68 -4.94 5.90 -19.36
CA TRP A 68 -5.93 4.91 -19.77
C TRP A 68 -7.32 5.56 -19.72
N SER A 69 -7.79 6.07 -20.85
CA SER A 69 -9.21 6.30 -21.06
C SER A 69 -9.80 4.97 -21.52
N CYS A 70 -10.69 4.38 -20.74
CA CYS A 70 -11.48 3.26 -21.23
C CYS A 70 -12.25 3.72 -22.48
N PRO A 71 -12.20 2.99 -23.61
CA PRO A 71 -13.26 3.13 -24.60
C PRO A 71 -14.53 2.58 -23.93
N ALA A 72 -15.41 3.47 -23.49
CA ALA A 72 -16.77 3.10 -23.17
C ALA A 72 -17.41 2.65 -24.49
N GLU A 73 -17.51 1.34 -24.70
CA GLU A 73 -18.57 0.82 -25.55
C GLU A 73 -19.87 1.15 -24.82
N THR A 74 -20.47 2.28 -25.18
CA THR A 74 -21.85 2.62 -24.84
C THR A 74 -22.76 1.53 -25.38
N PRO A 75 -23.44 0.72 -24.54
CA PRO A 75 -24.65 0.08 -24.98
C PRO A 75 -25.67 1.20 -25.22
N SER A 76 -26.38 1.11 -26.34
CA SER A 76 -27.46 2.02 -26.72
C SER A 76 -28.36 2.34 -25.55
N GLU A 77 -28.65 3.63 -25.39
CA GLU A 77 -29.63 4.21 -24.48
C GLU A 77 -30.98 3.48 -24.62
N GLU A 78 -31.26 2.57 -23.71
CA GLU A 78 -32.63 2.28 -23.28
C GLU A 78 -32.78 3.04 -21.96
N GLU A 79 -33.63 4.06 -21.97
CA GLU A 79 -34.05 4.81 -20.79
C GLU A 79 -34.79 3.84 -19.85
N GLU A 80 -34.07 3.26 -18.89
CA GLU A 80 -34.66 2.80 -17.64
C GLU A 80 -34.68 3.99 -16.70
N ASP A 81 -35.90 4.49 -16.44
CA ASP A 81 -36.20 5.42 -15.35
C ASP A 81 -35.74 4.78 -14.02
N GLY A 82 -34.49 5.03 -13.65
CA GLY A 82 -33.95 4.74 -12.34
C GLY A 82 -34.52 5.75 -11.37
N GLU A 83 -35.52 5.33 -10.60
CA GLU A 83 -35.96 6.03 -9.40
C GLU A 83 -34.71 6.36 -8.57
N GLU A 84 -34.56 7.64 -8.19
CA GLU A 84 -33.60 8.05 -7.17
C GLU A 84 -34.00 7.31 -5.89
N GLU A 85 -33.37 6.17 -5.63
CA GLU A 85 -33.46 5.53 -4.32
C GLU A 85 -32.85 6.53 -3.33
N GLU A 86 -33.72 7.18 -2.56
CA GLU A 86 -33.32 7.84 -1.32
C GLU A 86 -32.54 6.80 -0.53
N ASP A 87 -31.24 7.04 -0.33
CA ASP A 87 -30.38 6.18 0.49
C ASP A 87 -31.03 6.02 1.87
N ASP A 88 -31.77 4.93 2.06
CA ASP A 88 -32.23 4.50 3.36
C ASP A 88 -30.95 4.25 4.18
N ASP A 89 -30.74 5.10 5.20
CA ASP A 89 -29.69 5.02 6.20
C ASP A 89 -29.80 3.68 6.97
N GLU A 90 -29.41 2.58 6.34
CA GLU A 90 -29.11 1.35 7.06
C GLU A 90 -27.70 1.52 7.64
N GLU A 91 -27.64 1.97 8.90
CA GLU A 91 -26.45 2.03 9.76
C GLU A 91 -25.82 0.63 9.91
N GLY A 92 -25.19 0.16 8.84
CA GLY A 92 -24.57 -1.14 8.74
C GLY A 92 -23.10 -1.06 9.11
N SER A 93 -22.76 -1.55 10.31
CA SER A 93 -21.38 -1.83 10.76
C SER A 93 -20.59 -2.80 9.83
N GLY A 94 -21.10 -3.14 8.65
CA GLY A 94 -20.52 -4.12 7.71
C GLY A 94 -20.03 -3.55 6.37
N ALA A 95 -20.17 -2.24 6.10
CA ALA A 95 -19.73 -1.65 4.84
C ALA A 95 -18.20 -1.41 4.82
N THR A 96 -17.59 -1.58 3.64
CA THR A 96 -16.17 -1.32 3.42
C THR A 96 -15.89 0.18 3.36
N LEU A 97 -15.14 0.69 4.33
CA LEU A 97 -14.64 2.07 4.34
C LEU A 97 -13.47 2.25 3.36
N LEU A 98 -13.57 3.25 2.48
CA LEU A 98 -12.56 3.58 1.47
C LEU A 98 -11.56 4.65 1.95
N PHE A 99 -11.88 5.36 3.05
CA PHE A 99 -11.06 6.43 3.64
C PHE A 99 -10.85 7.63 2.72
N GLU A 100 -11.86 7.92 1.89
CA GLU A 100 -11.83 9.04 0.94
C GLU A 100 -12.54 10.29 1.48
N SER A 101 -13.52 10.10 2.38
CA SER A 101 -14.30 11.16 3.02
C SER A 101 -13.89 11.36 4.48
N LEU A 102 -14.17 12.53 5.07
CA LEU A 102 -13.96 12.75 6.51
C LEU A 102 -14.77 11.75 7.37
N ARG A 103 -16.00 11.44 6.95
CA ARG A 103 -16.95 10.55 7.65
C ARG A 103 -16.35 9.14 7.84
N ASP A 104 -15.68 8.60 6.82
CA ASP A 104 -15.02 7.29 6.90
C ASP A 104 -13.99 7.24 8.05
N TRP A 105 -13.22 8.32 8.19
CA TRP A 105 -12.19 8.44 9.23
C TRP A 105 -12.80 8.62 10.62
N GLU A 106 -13.92 9.32 10.73
CA GLU A 106 -14.65 9.52 11.99
C GLU A 106 -15.32 8.21 12.43
N GLN A 107 -16.01 7.53 11.52
CA GLN A 107 -16.70 6.27 11.79
C GLN A 107 -15.73 5.18 12.27
N GLU A 108 -14.59 5.02 11.61
CA GLU A 108 -13.59 4.04 12.05
C GLU A 108 -12.94 4.44 13.39
N LEU A 109 -12.72 5.73 13.65
CA LEU A 109 -12.19 6.21 14.93
C LEU A 109 -13.16 5.94 16.08
N GLU A 110 -14.46 6.14 15.82
CA GLU A 110 -15.55 5.84 16.74
C GLU A 110 -15.63 4.34 17.02
N ARG A 111 -15.59 3.49 15.98
CA ARG A 111 -15.54 2.03 16.11
C ARG A 111 -14.37 1.58 16.99
N LEU A 112 -13.20 2.20 16.83
CA LEU A 112 -12.03 1.90 17.65
C LEU A 112 -12.20 2.33 19.11
N GLY A 113 -13.10 3.26 19.42
CA GLY A 113 -13.31 3.77 20.79
C GLY A 113 -12.09 4.55 21.33
N ALA A 114 -11.29 5.15 20.43
CA ALA A 114 -10.03 5.80 20.78
C ALA A 114 -10.23 7.18 21.43
N ALA A 115 -10.71 7.20 22.67
CA ALA A 115 -10.91 8.43 23.43
C ALA A 115 -9.60 9.25 23.55
N GLY A 116 -9.68 10.56 23.32
CA GLY A 116 -8.52 11.45 23.31
C GLY A 116 -7.77 11.54 21.98
N TRP A 117 -8.34 10.96 20.92
CA TRP A 117 -7.94 11.15 19.53
C TRP A 117 -9.03 11.88 18.74
N ARG A 118 -8.63 12.58 17.68
CA ARG A 118 -9.55 13.28 16.75
C ARG A 118 -9.09 13.09 15.32
N VAL A 119 -10.03 13.23 14.38
CA VAL A 119 -9.70 13.39 12.97
C VAL A 119 -9.22 14.83 12.74
N SER A 120 -8.13 14.98 11.99
CA SER A 120 -7.56 16.27 11.59
C SER A 120 -7.56 16.38 10.07
N ALA A 121 -8.08 17.50 9.57
CA ALA A 121 -8.06 17.89 8.16
C ALA A 121 -6.82 18.72 7.79
N VAL A 122 -5.78 18.72 8.64
CA VAL A 122 -4.55 19.51 8.42
C VAL A 122 -3.88 19.25 7.06
N ASN A 123 -4.07 18.05 6.50
CA ASN A 123 -3.50 17.62 5.23
C ASN A 123 -4.54 17.51 4.10
N GLU A 124 -5.73 18.10 4.22
CA GLU A 124 -6.81 17.97 3.23
C GLU A 124 -6.38 18.43 1.83
N ARG A 125 -5.56 19.48 1.77
CA ARG A 125 -4.97 20.02 0.53
C ARG A 125 -3.62 19.41 0.18
N PHE A 126 -3.13 18.47 0.97
CA PHE A 126 -1.82 17.82 0.82
C PHE A 126 -0.60 18.75 0.97
N ASP A 127 -0.79 19.91 1.63
CA ASP A 127 0.26 20.90 1.84
C ASP A 127 1.34 20.44 2.83
N MET A 128 0.96 19.60 3.81
CA MET A 128 1.89 19.06 4.79
C MET A 128 2.73 17.94 4.18
N ALA A 129 2.08 16.90 3.67
CA ALA A 129 2.77 15.78 3.03
C ALA A 129 1.91 15.22 1.87
N PRO A 130 2.41 15.25 0.62
CA PRO A 130 1.67 14.76 -0.54
C PRO A 130 1.49 13.24 -0.55
N SER A 131 2.30 12.51 0.22
CA SER A 131 2.21 11.07 0.35
C SER A 131 1.27 10.60 1.47
N LEU A 132 0.82 11.49 2.36
CA LEU A 132 -0.17 11.17 3.40
C LEU A 132 -1.60 11.36 2.88
N PRO A 133 -2.60 10.72 3.53
CA PRO A 133 -4.01 10.96 3.23
C PRO A 133 -4.45 12.36 3.64
N ARG A 134 -5.64 12.76 3.15
CA ARG A 134 -6.27 14.05 3.46
C ARG A 134 -6.53 14.23 4.96
N TYR A 135 -6.96 13.17 5.61
CA TYR A 135 -7.35 13.15 7.01
C TYR A 135 -6.43 12.23 7.80
N LEU A 136 -6.15 12.59 9.06
CA LEU A 136 -5.25 11.85 9.94
C LEU A 136 -5.82 11.85 11.35
N TRP A 137 -5.55 10.77 12.10
CA TRP A 137 -5.86 10.73 13.53
C TRP A 137 -4.71 11.25 14.37
N VAL A 138 -5.00 12.26 15.17
CA VAL A 138 -4.04 12.97 16.02
C VAL A 138 -4.60 13.11 17.44
N PRO A 139 -3.76 13.26 18.48
CA PRO A 139 -4.25 13.46 19.83
C PRO A 139 -5.13 14.72 19.90
N SER A 140 -6.24 14.67 20.63
CA SER A 140 -7.19 15.80 20.70
C SER A 140 -6.56 17.08 21.27
N GLY A 141 -5.54 16.94 22.14
CA GLY A 141 -4.79 18.07 22.69
C GLY A 141 -3.75 18.68 21.74
N LEU A 142 -3.44 18.04 20.61
CA LEU A 142 -2.49 18.53 19.63
C LEU A 142 -3.22 19.32 18.55
N LEU A 143 -2.92 20.61 18.41
CA LEU A 143 -3.57 21.47 17.43
C LEU A 143 -2.91 21.36 16.05
N ASP A 144 -3.69 21.66 15.00
CA ASP A 144 -3.18 21.60 13.61
C ASP A 144 -2.03 22.60 13.36
N HIS A 145 -2.02 23.73 14.09
CA HIS A 145 -0.94 24.70 14.00
C HIS A 145 0.40 24.16 14.54
N ASP A 146 0.36 23.28 15.56
CA ASP A 146 1.54 22.63 16.13
C ASP A 146 2.05 21.52 15.20
N LEU A 147 1.13 20.75 14.60
CA LEU A 147 1.46 19.78 13.56
C LEU A 147 2.20 20.43 12.38
N LYS A 148 1.78 21.65 11.99
CA LYS A 148 2.44 22.42 10.94
C LYS A 148 3.88 22.84 11.26
N ARG A 149 4.22 23.00 12.54
CA ARG A 149 5.60 23.30 12.97
C ARG A 149 6.48 22.05 12.98
N THR A 150 5.88 20.89 13.25
CA THR A 150 6.62 19.66 13.51
C THR A 150 6.91 18.81 12.28
N PHE A 151 6.06 18.85 11.24
CA PHE A 151 6.21 17.95 10.09
C PHE A 151 7.57 18.07 9.39
N ALA A 152 8.21 19.25 9.41
CA ALA A 152 9.47 19.47 8.71
C ALA A 152 10.63 18.66 9.29
N HIS A 153 10.47 18.17 10.52
CA HIS A 153 11.44 17.33 11.19
C HIS A 153 11.36 15.85 10.79
N PHE A 154 10.26 15.43 10.17
CA PHE A 154 10.05 14.06 9.71
C PHE A 154 10.47 13.92 8.25
N GLN A 155 11.12 12.81 7.93
CA GLN A 155 11.39 12.42 6.55
C GLN A 155 10.07 12.33 5.77
N GLU A 156 10.07 12.84 4.53
CA GLU A 156 8.85 13.01 3.70
C GLU A 156 7.71 13.80 4.38
N ARG A 157 7.98 14.49 5.50
CA ARG A 157 7.01 15.23 6.32
C ARG A 157 5.92 14.36 6.93
N ARG A 158 6.18 13.07 7.10
CA ARG A 158 5.18 12.09 7.57
C ARG A 158 5.22 11.97 9.08
N VAL A 159 4.44 12.84 9.73
CA VAL A 159 4.30 12.92 11.19
C VAL A 159 3.76 11.64 11.81
N ALA A 160 4.00 11.49 13.11
CA ALA A 160 3.37 10.46 13.91
C ALA A 160 1.84 10.61 13.91
N ARG A 161 1.16 9.52 13.56
CA ARG A 161 -0.31 9.43 13.52
C ARG A 161 -0.78 8.12 14.13
N LEU A 162 -2.01 8.09 14.64
CA LEU A 162 -2.63 6.85 15.09
C LEU A 162 -2.91 5.94 13.88
N CYS A 163 -2.54 4.68 14.01
CA CYS A 163 -2.95 3.60 13.12
C CYS A 163 -4.04 2.74 13.77
N TRP A 164 -3.90 2.46 15.07
CA TRP A 164 -4.84 1.58 15.77
C TRP A 164 -4.87 1.82 17.27
N HIS A 165 -6.05 1.63 17.87
CA HIS A 165 -6.23 1.63 19.31
C HIS A 165 -6.61 0.23 19.79
N HIS A 166 -5.87 -0.27 20.77
CA HIS A 166 -6.20 -1.51 21.44
C HIS A 166 -7.24 -1.24 22.54
N PRO A 167 -8.33 -2.02 22.68
CA PRO A 167 -9.37 -1.81 23.70
C PRO A 167 -8.84 -1.74 25.14
N GLY A 168 -7.72 -2.41 25.41
CA GLY A 168 -6.96 -2.34 26.66
C GLY A 168 -6.14 -1.06 26.90
N GLY A 169 -6.30 0.00 26.09
CA GLY A 169 -5.67 1.31 26.30
C GLY A 169 -4.37 1.56 25.53
N GLY A 170 -3.91 0.62 24.72
CA GLY A 170 -2.69 0.76 23.91
C GLY A 170 -2.94 1.56 22.62
N HIS A 171 -1.94 2.28 22.13
CA HIS A 171 -1.99 2.97 20.84
C HIS A 171 -0.83 2.53 19.97
N LEU A 172 -1.14 2.19 18.72
CA LEU A 172 -0.16 1.93 17.68
C LEU A 172 -0.03 3.18 16.80
N LEU A 173 1.17 3.75 16.78
CA LEU A 173 1.48 4.94 15.98
C LEU A 173 2.43 4.60 14.85
N ARG A 174 2.28 5.31 13.75
CA ARG A 174 3.19 5.24 12.60
C ARG A 174 3.72 6.62 12.25
N ALA A 175 5.02 6.70 12.04
CA ALA A 175 5.74 7.91 11.67
C ALA A 175 6.93 7.56 10.78
N ALA A 176 7.33 8.50 9.94
CA ALA A 176 8.64 8.47 9.31
C ALA A 176 9.77 8.72 10.31
N ALA A 177 11.00 8.41 9.90
CA ALA A 177 12.17 8.73 10.72
C ALA A 177 12.35 10.25 10.84
N PHE A 178 13.02 10.69 11.89
CA PHE A 178 13.44 12.09 12.00
C PHE A 178 14.60 12.38 11.05
N HIS A 179 14.69 13.61 10.55
CA HIS A 179 15.90 14.10 9.92
C HIS A 179 17.04 14.12 10.94
N PRO A 180 18.24 13.59 10.63
CA PRO A 180 19.37 13.55 11.58
C PRO A 180 19.79 14.94 12.10
N ALA A 181 19.55 15.99 11.30
CA ALA A 181 19.82 17.38 11.65
C ALA A 181 18.73 18.04 12.51
N SER A 182 17.60 17.36 12.76
CA SER A 182 16.55 17.86 13.64
C SER A 182 16.89 17.54 15.09
N GLU A 183 16.87 18.54 15.96
CA GLU A 183 17.08 18.35 17.39
C GLU A 183 15.82 17.76 18.03
N PRO A 184 15.84 16.52 18.55
CA PRO A 184 14.66 15.88 19.14
C PRO A 184 14.14 16.56 20.42
N GLY A 185 14.90 17.52 20.95
CA GLY A 185 14.63 18.26 22.19
C GLY A 185 14.10 19.67 22.00
N SER A 186 13.95 20.15 20.76
CA SER A 186 13.31 21.45 20.50
C SER A 186 11.87 21.43 21.03
N GLU A 187 11.37 22.59 21.48
CA GLU A 187 10.01 22.70 22.03
C GLU A 187 8.95 22.18 21.05
N ASP A 188 9.20 22.33 19.75
CA ASP A 188 8.35 21.84 18.67
C ASP A 188 8.20 20.30 18.73
N VAL A 189 9.28 19.55 18.97
CA VAL A 189 9.26 18.07 18.90
C VAL A 189 8.78 17.41 20.21
N ARG A 190 8.85 18.13 21.34
CA ARG A 190 8.46 17.60 22.66
C ARG A 190 6.99 17.15 22.72
N TRP A 191 6.11 17.83 21.99
CA TRP A 191 4.67 17.55 21.96
C TRP A 191 4.30 16.32 21.16
N VAL A 192 5.10 15.93 20.16
CA VAL A 192 4.85 14.74 19.32
C VAL A 192 4.93 13.44 20.15
N TRP A 193 5.72 13.46 21.23
CA TRP A 193 5.83 12.36 22.19
C TRP A 193 4.89 12.49 23.40
N GLY A 194 4.11 13.58 23.47
CA GLY A 194 3.16 13.91 24.52
C GLY A 194 1.79 13.24 24.36
N VAL A 195 1.74 12.04 23.79
CA VAL A 195 0.53 11.21 23.75
C VAL A 195 0.05 11.01 25.19
N PRO A 196 -1.27 11.12 25.50
CA PRO A 196 -1.77 10.93 26.85
C PRO A 196 -1.26 9.59 27.37
N ARG A 197 -0.34 9.61 28.33
CA ARG A 197 0.09 8.41 29.03
C ARG A 197 -1.12 7.95 29.85
N GLY A 198 -1.97 7.13 29.26
CA GLY A 198 -2.97 6.35 29.98
C GLY A 198 -2.27 5.67 31.15
N ARG A 199 -2.88 5.76 32.35
CA ARG A 199 -2.35 5.19 33.59
C ARG A 199 -1.97 3.73 33.39
N MET A 200 -0.69 3.46 33.19
CA MET A 200 -0.10 2.18 33.50
C MET A 200 0.96 2.45 34.56
N GLY A 201 0.66 2.04 35.78
CA GLY A 201 1.60 2.03 36.87
C GLY A 201 2.73 1.07 36.53
N HIS A 202 3.82 1.59 35.98
CA HIS A 202 5.16 1.11 36.30
C HIS A 202 6.11 2.29 36.21
N ARG A 203 6.52 2.76 37.39
CA ARG A 203 7.61 3.71 37.56
C ARG A 203 8.90 2.90 37.37
N GLU A 204 9.54 3.03 36.22
CA GLU A 204 11.00 2.88 36.15
C GLU A 204 11.58 4.18 35.59
N GLY A 205 12.02 5.02 36.53
CA GLY A 205 13.01 6.02 36.22
C GLY A 205 14.33 5.31 35.95
N GLY A 206 14.96 5.58 34.82
CA GLY A 206 16.29 5.07 34.56
C GLY A 206 16.59 4.98 33.09
N ARG A 207 17.23 6.01 32.54
CA ARG A 207 18.11 5.86 31.38
C ARG A 207 19.08 4.71 31.70
N ARG A 208 18.94 3.57 31.01
CA ARG A 208 19.92 2.46 30.77
C ARG A 208 19.15 1.14 30.68
N GLY A 209 19.07 0.53 29.49
CA GLY A 209 18.56 -0.84 29.40
C GLY A 209 17.97 -1.30 28.06
N TRP A 210 18.39 -0.77 26.92
CA TRP A 210 18.26 -1.52 25.66
C TRP A 210 19.63 -2.11 25.38
N GLU A 211 19.88 -3.31 25.90
CA GLU A 211 20.90 -4.27 25.43
C GLU A 211 21.12 -5.33 26.51
N ARG A 212 20.47 -6.49 26.34
CA ARG A 212 21.04 -7.82 26.64
C ARG A 212 20.20 -8.91 25.98
N GLY A 213 19.93 -8.74 24.68
CA GLY A 213 19.81 -9.87 23.75
C GLY A 213 21.20 -10.14 23.20
N ARG A 214 21.59 -11.41 23.05
CA ARG A 214 22.90 -11.81 22.50
C ARG A 214 23.23 -10.96 21.26
N PRO A 215 24.47 -10.47 21.08
CA PRO A 215 24.81 -9.65 19.93
C PRO A 215 24.57 -10.45 18.65
N SER A 216 23.56 -10.03 17.88
CA SER A 216 23.46 -10.40 16.48
C SER A 216 24.67 -9.79 15.77
N PRO A 217 25.40 -10.53 14.92
CA PRO A 217 26.59 -10.04 14.23
C PRO A 217 26.29 -8.99 13.13
N SER A 218 25.02 -8.60 12.96
CA SER A 218 24.60 -7.57 12.01
C SER A 218 24.34 -6.24 12.72
N PRO A 219 24.85 -5.11 12.20
CA PRO A 219 24.45 -3.80 12.71
C PRO A 219 22.93 -3.65 12.59
N PRO A 220 22.26 -2.99 13.56
CA PRO A 220 20.82 -2.76 13.48
C PRO A 220 20.54 -2.02 12.17
N ARG A 221 19.65 -2.58 11.33
CA ARG A 221 19.22 -1.87 10.12
C ARG A 221 18.62 -0.54 10.58
N PRO A 222 19.01 0.60 9.98
CA PRO A 222 18.38 1.87 10.28
C PRO A 222 16.86 1.73 10.02
N PRO A 223 16.01 2.37 10.84
CA PRO A 223 14.57 2.38 10.61
C PRO A 223 14.27 2.91 9.19
N GLU A 224 13.24 2.35 8.56
CA GLU A 224 12.80 2.79 7.25
C GLU A 224 12.55 4.31 7.27
N PRO A 225 13.14 5.10 6.36
CA PRO A 225 13.05 6.54 6.43
C PRO A 225 11.63 7.05 6.21
N SER A 226 10.82 6.43 5.34
CA SER A 226 9.53 7.01 4.89
C SER A 226 8.28 6.44 5.56
N ASP A 227 8.32 5.31 6.26
CA ASP A 227 7.16 4.60 6.87
C ASP A 227 6.15 3.94 5.91
N ARG A 228 6.48 3.86 4.62
CA ARG A 228 5.54 3.52 3.55
C ARG A 228 5.60 2.07 3.12
N ASP A 229 6.56 1.29 3.62
CA ASP A 229 6.76 -0.11 3.29
C ASP A 229 6.58 -1.01 4.53
N LEU A 230 7.65 -1.28 5.27
CA LEU A 230 7.66 -2.25 6.38
C LEU A 230 6.75 -1.81 7.52
N ASN A 231 6.65 -0.50 7.77
CA ASN A 231 5.76 0.03 8.80
C ASN A 231 4.27 -0.22 8.44
N CYS A 232 3.89 -0.22 7.16
CA CYS A 232 2.54 -0.62 6.72
C CYS A 232 2.26 -2.09 7.04
N LEU A 233 3.23 -2.97 6.73
CA LEU A 233 3.15 -4.39 6.97
C LEU A 233 2.99 -4.69 8.47
N LEU A 234 3.86 -4.12 9.30
CA LEU A 234 3.80 -4.32 10.75
C LEU A 234 2.49 -3.78 11.33
N ALA A 235 2.07 -2.58 10.91
CA ALA A 235 0.83 -1.99 11.40
C ALA A 235 -0.40 -2.82 11.03
N SER A 236 -0.42 -3.40 9.82
CA SER A 236 -1.52 -4.24 9.37
C SER A 236 -1.55 -5.59 10.10
N LEU A 237 -0.39 -6.24 10.28
CA LEU A 237 -0.32 -7.53 10.99
C LEU A 237 -0.70 -7.42 12.47
N VAL A 238 -0.26 -6.36 13.16
CA VAL A 238 -0.67 -6.11 14.55
C VAL A 238 -2.19 -6.00 14.66
N GLN A 239 -2.84 -5.35 13.70
CA GLN A 239 -4.30 -5.21 13.68
C GLN A 239 -5.00 -6.53 13.34
N LEU A 240 -4.47 -7.33 12.42
CA LEU A 240 -5.02 -8.68 12.15
C LEU A 240 -4.95 -9.60 13.37
N LEU A 241 -3.92 -9.44 14.20
CA LEU A 241 -3.74 -10.21 15.43
C LEU A 241 -4.61 -9.68 16.58
N GLY A 242 -4.85 -8.37 16.63
CA GLY A 242 -5.48 -7.70 17.78
C GLY A 242 -6.94 -7.26 17.57
N ASP A 243 -7.42 -7.16 16.33
CA ASP A 243 -8.75 -6.64 15.99
C ASP A 243 -9.57 -7.69 15.22
N PRO A 244 -10.65 -8.25 15.82
CA PRO A 244 -11.55 -9.15 15.12
C PRO A 244 -12.18 -8.55 13.87
N GLN A 245 -12.47 -7.24 13.85
CA GLN A 245 -13.09 -6.59 12.70
C GLN A 245 -12.17 -6.62 11.48
N ALA A 246 -10.85 -6.48 11.69
CA ALA A 246 -9.85 -6.56 10.62
C ALA A 246 -9.78 -7.93 9.93
N ARG A 247 -10.37 -8.98 10.53
CA ARG A 247 -10.43 -10.34 9.96
C ARG A 247 -11.74 -10.63 9.22
N THR A 248 -12.72 -9.73 9.28
CA THR A 248 -13.90 -9.79 8.40
C THR A 248 -13.51 -9.37 6.99
N LEU A 249 -14.26 -9.78 5.97
CA LEU A 249 -14.01 -9.34 4.59
C LEU A 249 -14.04 -7.80 4.44
N PRO A 250 -15.10 -7.08 4.88
CA PRO A 250 -15.13 -5.62 4.77
C PRO A 250 -14.05 -4.94 5.62
N GLY A 251 -13.82 -5.42 6.85
CA GLY A 251 -12.78 -4.85 7.72
C GLY A 251 -11.36 -5.08 7.19
N PHE A 252 -11.09 -6.21 6.54
CA PHE A 252 -9.81 -6.43 5.85
C PHE A 252 -9.63 -5.50 4.66
N GLN A 253 -10.68 -5.31 3.86
CA GLN A 253 -10.67 -4.36 2.76
C GLN A 253 -10.41 -2.94 3.27
N SER A 254 -11.11 -2.51 4.33
CA SER A 254 -10.89 -1.22 5.00
C SER A 254 -9.47 -1.09 5.57
N LEU A 255 -8.90 -2.16 6.15
CA LEU A 255 -7.52 -2.17 6.61
C LEU A 255 -6.53 -1.93 5.45
N VAL A 256 -6.72 -2.61 4.32
CA VAL A 256 -5.90 -2.41 3.12
C VAL A 256 -6.05 -1.00 2.58
N GLN A 257 -7.29 -0.50 2.51
CA GLN A 257 -7.58 0.87 2.07
C GLN A 257 -6.89 1.90 2.98
N ARG A 258 -6.95 1.76 4.29
CA ARG A 258 -6.34 2.72 5.21
C ARG A 258 -4.82 2.63 5.25
N GLU A 259 -4.27 1.44 5.53
CA GLU A 259 -2.86 1.29 5.90
C GLU A 259 -1.91 1.26 4.71
N TRP A 260 -2.42 0.85 3.54
CA TRP A 260 -1.62 0.75 2.33
C TRP A 260 -1.99 1.83 1.33
N VAL A 261 -3.27 1.93 1.01
CA VAL A 261 -3.72 2.76 -0.11
C VAL A 261 -3.75 4.25 0.28
N ALA A 262 -4.55 4.62 1.27
CA ALA A 262 -4.69 5.99 1.76
C ALA A 262 -3.39 6.49 2.40
N ALA A 263 -2.69 5.64 3.17
CA ALA A 263 -1.38 5.95 3.71
C ALA A 263 -0.27 6.14 2.67
N GLY A 264 -0.53 5.82 1.40
CA GLY A 264 0.35 6.11 0.28
C GLY A 264 1.50 5.13 0.10
N HIS A 265 1.29 3.83 0.26
CA HIS A 265 2.24 2.82 -0.19
C HIS A 265 2.47 3.00 -1.71
N PRO A 266 3.72 3.10 -2.19
CA PRO A 266 4.01 3.40 -3.59
C PRO A 266 3.86 2.17 -4.51
N PHE A 267 2.65 1.60 -4.60
CA PHE A 267 2.35 0.40 -5.41
C PHE A 267 2.98 0.39 -6.80
N PRO A 268 2.88 1.45 -7.64
CA PRO A 268 3.42 1.41 -9.00
C PRO A 268 4.94 1.27 -9.08
N SER A 269 5.68 1.86 -8.12
CA SER A 269 7.13 1.69 -8.02
C SER A 269 7.48 0.29 -7.51
N ARG A 270 6.76 -0.16 -6.47
CA ARG A 270 7.04 -1.40 -5.74
C ARG A 270 6.73 -2.66 -6.55
N LEU A 271 5.68 -2.60 -7.36
CA LEU A 271 5.26 -3.64 -8.30
C LEU A 271 5.97 -3.54 -9.66
N GLY A 272 6.85 -2.56 -9.84
CA GLY A 272 7.60 -2.34 -11.08
C GLY A 272 6.73 -1.95 -12.28
N LEU A 273 5.57 -1.34 -12.05
CA LEU A 273 4.64 -0.94 -13.11
C LEU A 273 5.21 0.22 -13.96
N LEU A 274 5.95 1.14 -13.33
CA LEU A 274 6.46 2.35 -13.99
C LEU A 274 7.89 2.23 -14.56
N ARG A 275 8.56 1.07 -14.41
CA ARG A 275 9.90 0.76 -14.95
C ARG A 275 10.96 1.87 -14.78
N ARG A 276 10.94 2.61 -13.67
CA ARG A 276 11.90 3.71 -13.42
C ARG A 276 13.23 3.19 -12.87
N ASP A 277 13.19 2.54 -11.71
CA ASP A 277 14.38 1.98 -11.07
C ASP A 277 14.07 0.57 -10.53
N PRO A 278 14.69 -0.49 -11.07
CA PRO A 278 14.52 -1.86 -10.56
C PRO A 278 14.88 -2.01 -9.08
N ARG A 279 15.67 -1.09 -8.51
CA ARG A 279 16.03 -1.10 -7.08
C ARG A 279 14.89 -0.66 -6.17
N GLU A 280 13.87 -0.01 -6.71
CA GLU A 280 12.67 0.39 -5.97
C GLU A 280 11.61 -0.71 -5.91
N GLU A 281 11.75 -1.77 -6.74
CA GLU A 281 10.85 -2.92 -6.72
C GLU A 281 11.06 -3.71 -5.43
N CYS A 282 10.00 -3.87 -4.63
CA CYS A 282 10.03 -4.78 -3.50
C CYS A 282 8.64 -5.34 -3.20
N PRO A 283 8.52 -6.66 -2.97
CA PRO A 283 7.24 -7.36 -2.86
C PRO A 283 6.64 -7.22 -1.45
N VAL A 284 6.63 -6.02 -0.87
CA VAL A 284 6.22 -5.80 0.53
C VAL A 284 4.73 -6.06 0.73
N PHE A 285 3.88 -5.67 -0.23
CA PHE A 285 2.46 -6.00 -0.19
C PHE A 285 2.21 -7.51 -0.32
N LEU A 286 2.93 -8.19 -1.23
CA LEU A 286 2.85 -9.65 -1.33
C LEU A 286 3.33 -10.33 -0.04
N LEU A 287 4.39 -9.85 0.61
CA LEU A 287 4.84 -10.36 1.90
C LEU A 287 3.75 -10.22 2.97
N PHE A 288 3.01 -9.11 2.97
CA PHE A 288 1.86 -8.94 3.85
C PHE A 288 0.74 -9.95 3.56
N LEU A 289 0.40 -10.18 2.28
CA LEU A 289 -0.59 -11.17 1.89
C LEU A 289 -0.16 -12.60 2.28
N ASP A 290 1.11 -12.94 2.09
CA ASP A 290 1.67 -14.23 2.53
C ASP A 290 1.59 -14.37 4.05
N CYS A 291 2.01 -13.35 4.82
CA CYS A 291 1.87 -13.37 6.28
C CYS A 291 0.40 -13.53 6.72
N THR A 292 -0.54 -12.86 6.03
CA THR A 292 -1.98 -13.01 6.26
C THR A 292 -2.44 -14.43 5.96
N TRP A 293 -1.97 -15.03 4.87
CA TRP A 293 -2.26 -16.42 4.51
C TRP A 293 -1.71 -17.41 5.55
N GLN A 294 -0.52 -17.17 6.12
CA GLN A 294 -0.01 -17.99 7.21
C GLN A 294 -0.93 -17.96 8.43
N LEU A 295 -1.46 -16.78 8.79
CA LEU A 295 -2.42 -16.62 9.88
C LEU A 295 -3.75 -17.30 9.55
N LEU A 296 -4.25 -17.13 8.33
CA LEU A 296 -5.46 -17.78 7.81
C LEU A 296 -5.35 -19.31 7.94
N ARG A 297 -4.20 -19.89 7.56
CA ARG A 297 -3.97 -21.34 7.66
C ARG A 297 -3.89 -21.87 9.07
N GLN A 298 -3.32 -21.09 9.99
CA GLN A 298 -3.22 -21.47 11.39
C GLN A 298 -4.58 -21.35 12.11
N PHE A 299 -5.40 -20.37 11.72
CA PHE A 299 -6.66 -20.04 12.40
C PHE A 299 -7.83 -19.85 11.42
N PRO A 300 -8.21 -20.87 10.62
CA PRO A 300 -9.17 -20.70 9.52
C PRO A 300 -10.55 -20.21 9.97
N ALA A 301 -11.00 -20.60 11.17
CA ALA A 301 -12.30 -20.18 11.71
C ALA A 301 -12.35 -18.70 12.16
N HIS A 302 -11.20 -18.00 12.19
CA HIS A 302 -11.11 -16.62 12.67
C HIS A 302 -11.14 -15.58 11.55
N PHE A 303 -11.14 -16.01 10.29
CA PHE A 303 -11.12 -15.13 9.13
C PHE A 303 -12.40 -15.29 8.32
N GLY A 304 -13.01 -14.16 7.95
CA GLY A 304 -14.22 -14.09 7.13
C GLY A 304 -13.95 -14.09 5.61
N PHE A 305 -12.74 -14.45 5.20
CA PHE A 305 -12.33 -14.52 3.79
C PHE A 305 -11.41 -15.73 3.59
N THR A 306 -11.08 -16.05 2.33
CA THR A 306 -10.35 -17.27 1.96
C THR A 306 -9.00 -16.98 1.31
N GLU A 307 -8.21 -18.02 1.11
CA GLU A 307 -6.98 -17.95 0.29
C GLU A 307 -7.27 -17.40 -1.11
N SER A 308 -8.38 -17.83 -1.73
CA SER A 308 -8.78 -17.37 -3.06
C SER A 308 -8.98 -15.85 -3.11
N PHE A 309 -9.49 -15.26 -2.03
CA PHE A 309 -9.61 -13.80 -1.92
C PHE A 309 -8.25 -13.11 -1.88
N LEU A 310 -7.28 -13.65 -1.12
CA LEU A 310 -5.92 -13.09 -1.06
C LEU A 310 -5.20 -13.15 -2.41
N LEU A 311 -5.40 -14.25 -3.16
CA LEU A 311 -4.89 -14.39 -4.53
C LEU A 311 -5.55 -13.40 -5.49
N ALA A 312 -6.88 -13.28 -5.45
CA ALA A 312 -7.61 -12.31 -6.27
C ALA A 312 -7.15 -10.86 -5.97
N LEU A 313 -6.88 -10.55 -4.70
CA LEU A 313 -6.37 -9.25 -4.30
C LEU A 313 -4.95 -9.01 -4.83
N HIS A 314 -4.06 -10.00 -4.74
CA HIS A 314 -2.73 -9.93 -5.34
C HIS A 314 -2.81 -9.66 -6.85
N ASP A 315 -3.62 -10.43 -7.57
CA ASP A 315 -3.75 -10.31 -9.03
C ASP A 315 -4.34 -8.96 -9.43
N SER A 316 -5.30 -8.45 -8.65
CA SER A 316 -5.87 -7.11 -8.86
C SER A 316 -4.84 -5.99 -8.74
N SER A 317 -3.76 -6.18 -7.97
CA SER A 317 -2.70 -5.16 -7.82
C SER A 317 -1.87 -4.94 -9.08
N PHE A 318 -1.87 -5.91 -10.00
CA PHE A 318 -1.22 -5.81 -11.31
C PHE A 318 -2.19 -5.46 -12.43
N SER A 319 -3.49 -5.47 -12.15
CA SER A 319 -4.54 -5.26 -13.14
C SER A 319 -4.74 -3.77 -13.40
N PRO A 320 -4.72 -3.31 -14.67
CA PRO A 320 -4.97 -1.91 -15.00
C PRO A 320 -6.45 -1.52 -14.86
N PHE A 321 -7.35 -2.50 -14.75
CA PHE A 321 -8.80 -2.30 -14.66
C PHE A 321 -9.25 -1.75 -13.29
N PHE A 322 -8.46 -1.96 -12.24
CA PHE A 322 -8.78 -1.48 -10.91
C PHE A 322 -7.92 -0.26 -10.57
N SER A 323 -8.57 0.83 -10.15
CA SER A 323 -7.88 2.08 -9.79
C SER A 323 -7.23 2.04 -8.40
N THR A 324 -7.63 1.09 -7.54
CA THR A 324 -7.23 1.01 -6.13
C THR A 324 -5.72 1.08 -5.92
N PHE A 325 -4.95 0.27 -6.66
CA PHE A 325 -3.49 0.15 -6.52
C PHE A 325 -2.70 0.95 -7.58
N ARG A 326 -3.38 1.74 -8.40
CA ARG A 326 -2.79 2.43 -9.56
C ARG A 326 -1.91 3.61 -9.18
N PHE A 327 -2.13 4.22 -8.01
CA PHE A 327 -1.46 5.46 -7.60
C PHE A 327 -0.61 5.27 -6.34
N SER A 328 0.44 6.09 -6.22
CA SER A 328 1.37 6.04 -5.07
C SER A 328 0.85 6.76 -3.82
N CYS A 329 -0.22 7.55 -3.94
CA CYS A 329 -0.88 8.25 -2.84
C CYS A 329 -2.23 8.83 -3.29
N GLN A 330 -3.08 9.18 -2.32
CA GLN A 330 -4.42 9.74 -2.53
C GLN A 330 -4.40 11.03 -3.39
N ARG A 331 -3.40 11.91 -3.21
CA ARG A 331 -3.26 13.13 -4.01
C ARG A 331 -3.18 12.85 -5.51
N ARG A 332 -2.38 11.87 -5.91
CA ARG A 332 -2.21 11.53 -7.33
C ARG A 332 -3.47 10.89 -7.91
N ARG A 333 -4.21 10.11 -7.11
CA ARG A 333 -5.52 9.56 -7.51
C ARG A 333 -6.50 10.66 -7.87
N GLY A 334 -6.63 11.68 -7.01
CA GLY A 334 -7.56 12.80 -7.25
C GLY A 334 -7.16 13.74 -8.39
N GLN A 335 -5.96 13.59 -8.98
CA GLN A 335 -5.50 14.37 -10.14
C GLN A 335 -5.58 13.62 -11.46
N GLY A 336 -5.67 12.28 -11.42
CA GLY A 336 -5.74 11.41 -12.59
C GLY A 336 -7.08 10.71 -12.77
N GLY A 337 -8.12 11.20 -12.08
CA GLY A 337 -9.51 10.79 -12.25
C GLY A 337 -10.30 11.79 -13.08
#